data_AF-X6MX48-F1
#
_entry.id   AF-X6MX48-F1
#
_cell.length_a   1.000
_cell.length_b   1.000
_cell.length_c   1.000
_cell.angle_alpha   90.00
_cell.angle_beta   90.00
_cell.angle_gamma   90.00
#
_symmetry.space_group_name_H-M   'P 1'
#
loop_
_entity.id
_entity.type
_entity.pdbx_description
1 polymer ?
#
loop_
_entity_poly.entity_id
_entity_poly.type
_entity_poly.pdbx_seq_one_letter_code
_entity_poly.pdbx_strand_id
1 'polypeptide(L)'
;MKSWKVWSPMNSKRSEHAMLAINGSDGSSSMVVCCGGDNNGMFLKSTEMITISSDSDSSKQSWKRMPQMKEARIKASLVYDSNKQYLYFIGGNNGFGSVRGVQRLDMEKCQKWELLQETLYDHDDYPYVWIDSPQSGLIGVCGHDKQFGCVEYFDSRSNEWLEFVQYPTQPHDKTTSQSHIVKMCDWFF
;
A
#
# COMPACT_ATOMS: atom_id res chain seq x y z
N MET A 1 -22.03 -24.37 -1.97
CA MET A 1 -21.30 -24.03 -3.22
C MET A 1 -20.82 -22.58 -3.08
N LYS A 2 -19.54 -22.29 -3.28
CA LYS A 2 -19.03 -20.90 -3.27
C LYS A 2 -19.27 -20.29 -4.66
N SER A 3 -19.78 -19.06 -4.73
CA SER A 3 -20.11 -18.38 -5.99
C SER A 3 -19.58 -16.95 -6.02
N TRP A 4 -19.16 -16.47 -7.18
CA TRP A 4 -18.80 -15.08 -7.40
C TRP A 4 -20.05 -14.23 -7.61
N LYS A 5 -20.07 -13.02 -7.03
CA LYS A 5 -21.12 -12.01 -7.26
C LYS A 5 -20.49 -10.74 -7.81
N VAL A 6 -21.09 -10.17 -8.85
CA VAL A 6 -20.69 -8.86 -9.36
C VAL A 6 -21.20 -7.78 -8.42
N TRP A 7 -20.32 -6.86 -8.06
CA TRP A 7 -20.61 -5.70 -7.23
C TRP A 7 -20.65 -4.43 -8.06
N SER A 8 -21.11 -3.34 -7.45
CA SER A 8 -21.10 -2.03 -8.09
C SER A 8 -19.71 -1.70 -8.66
N PRO A 9 -19.62 -1.30 -9.94
CA PRO A 9 -18.34 -1.00 -10.56
C PRO A 9 -17.73 0.27 -9.95
N MET A 10 -16.39 0.36 -9.99
CA MET A 10 -15.68 1.61 -9.70
C MET A 10 -16.12 2.72 -10.67
N ASN A 11 -15.98 3.98 -10.23
CA ASN A 11 -16.26 5.15 -11.07
C ASN A 11 -15.30 5.26 -12.26
N SER A 12 -14.07 4.77 -12.08
CA SER A 12 -13.02 4.77 -13.11
C SER A 12 -12.63 3.33 -13.44
N LYS A 13 -12.61 3.02 -14.74
CA LYS A 13 -11.93 1.81 -15.23
C LYS A 13 -10.44 1.94 -14.90
N ARG A 14 -9.83 0.84 -14.47
CA ARG A 14 -8.42 0.82 -14.09
C ARG A 14 -7.82 -0.59 -14.17
N SER A 15 -6.58 -0.69 -14.59
CA SER A 15 -5.66 -1.82 -14.38
C SER A 15 -4.46 -1.36 -13.56
N GLU A 16 -3.61 -2.28 -13.09
CA GLU A 16 -2.35 -1.96 -12.39
C GLU A 16 -2.50 -0.98 -11.20
N HIS A 17 -3.66 -1.00 -10.54
CA HIS A 17 -3.98 -0.10 -9.43
C HIS A 17 -3.61 -0.73 -8.10
N ALA A 18 -3.37 0.10 -7.08
CA ALA A 18 -3.25 -0.39 -5.73
C ALA A 18 -4.65 -0.56 -5.11
N MET A 19 -4.85 -1.65 -4.36
CA MET A 19 -6.09 -1.90 -3.64
C MET A 19 -5.78 -2.41 -2.24
N LEU A 20 -6.50 -1.90 -1.24
CA LEU A 20 -6.37 -2.33 0.15
C LEU A 20 -7.75 -2.54 0.78
N ALA A 21 -7.95 -3.69 1.40
CA ALA A 21 -9.09 -3.94 2.27
C ALA A 21 -8.72 -3.57 3.71
N ILE A 22 -9.56 -2.76 4.34
CA ILE A 22 -9.42 -2.29 5.71
C ILE A 22 -10.62 -2.82 6.48
N ASN A 23 -10.39 -3.65 7.49
CA ASN A 23 -11.47 -4.11 8.36
C ASN A 23 -11.77 -3.06 9.43
N GLY A 24 -13.05 -2.81 9.68
CA GLY A 24 -13.51 -2.03 10.82
C GLY A 24 -13.10 -2.72 12.11
N SER A 25 -12.84 -1.91 13.14
CA SER A 25 -12.40 -2.38 14.46
C SER A 25 -13.42 -3.30 15.15
N ASP A 26 -14.70 -3.18 14.79
CA ASP A 26 -15.81 -3.97 15.32
C ASP A 26 -16.20 -5.16 14.42
N GLY A 27 -15.53 -5.34 13.28
CA GLY A 27 -15.82 -6.38 12.29
C GLY A 27 -17.15 -6.22 11.55
N SER A 28 -17.91 -5.14 11.79
CA SER A 28 -19.26 -4.93 11.23
C SER A 28 -19.22 -4.33 9.81
N SER A 29 -18.13 -3.63 9.49
CA SER A 29 -17.90 -3.04 8.19
C SER A 29 -16.45 -3.16 7.76
N SER A 30 -16.23 -3.36 6.46
CA SER A 30 -14.92 -3.29 5.83
C SER A 30 -14.94 -2.17 4.80
N MET A 31 -13.80 -1.54 4.57
CA MET A 31 -13.60 -0.59 3.48
C MET A 31 -12.66 -1.20 2.46
N VAL A 32 -12.92 -0.95 1.19
CA VAL A 32 -11.95 -1.22 0.13
C VAL A 32 -11.56 0.11 -0.47
N VAL A 33 -10.27 0.43 -0.44
CA VAL A 33 -9.70 1.63 -1.03
C VAL A 33 -8.91 1.24 -2.26
N CYS A 34 -9.07 2.02 -3.33
CA CYS A 34 -8.39 1.85 -4.59
C CYS A 34 -7.70 3.14 -5.02
N CYS A 35 -6.42 3.07 -5.38
CA CYS A 35 -5.62 4.22 -5.77
C CYS A 35 -4.91 3.98 -7.11
N GLY A 36 -4.88 5.01 -7.95
CA GLY A 36 -4.09 5.02 -9.18
C GLY A 36 -4.55 4.00 -10.22
N GLY A 37 -3.60 3.50 -11.01
CA GLY A 37 -3.85 2.56 -12.10
C GLY A 37 -3.95 3.22 -13.47
N ASP A 38 -4.09 2.39 -14.50
CA ASP A 38 -4.17 2.78 -15.90
C ASP A 38 -5.60 2.68 -16.43
N ASN A 39 -6.07 3.73 -17.09
CA ASN A 39 -7.33 3.74 -17.82
C ASN A 39 -7.07 3.93 -19.32
N ASN A 40 -6.73 2.84 -20.01
CA ASN A 40 -6.46 2.83 -21.45
C ASN A 40 -5.30 3.76 -21.84
N GLY A 41 -4.16 3.63 -21.15
CA GLY A 41 -2.96 4.45 -21.35
C GLY A 41 -2.94 5.76 -20.56
N MET A 42 -4.02 6.08 -19.83
CA MET A 42 -4.11 7.26 -18.98
C MET A 42 -3.91 6.88 -17.52
N PHE A 43 -2.76 7.25 -16.95
CA PHE A 43 -2.47 6.97 -15.55
C PHE A 43 -3.32 7.85 -14.65
N LEU A 44 -3.89 7.26 -13.61
CA LEU A 44 -4.89 7.90 -12.76
C LEU A 44 -4.26 8.49 -11.49
N LYS A 45 -4.77 9.66 -11.08
CA LYS A 45 -4.58 10.23 -9.73
C LYS A 45 -5.72 9.89 -8.77
N SER A 46 -6.76 9.24 -9.27
CA SER A 46 -8.00 9.03 -8.54
C SER A 46 -7.83 8.03 -7.41
N THR A 47 -8.39 8.38 -6.26
CA THR A 47 -8.66 7.47 -5.16
C THR A 47 -10.16 7.24 -5.09
N GLU A 48 -10.57 5.98 -4.92
CA GLU A 48 -11.96 5.58 -4.75
C GLU A 48 -12.08 4.63 -3.57
N MET A 49 -13.22 4.67 -2.88
CA MET A 49 -13.48 3.84 -1.72
C MET A 49 -14.90 3.30 -1.72
N ILE A 50 -15.09 2.05 -1.32
CA ILE A 50 -16.40 1.46 -1.04
C ILE A 50 -16.43 0.93 0.39
N THR A 51 -17.54 1.18 1.09
CA THR A 51 -17.80 0.58 2.41
C THR A 51 -18.71 -0.62 2.23
N ILE A 52 -18.26 -1.74 2.77
CA ILE A 52 -18.87 -3.05 2.74
C ILE A 52 -19.43 -3.35 4.12
N SER A 53 -20.75 -3.49 4.25
CA SER A 53 -21.35 -4.03 5.48
C SER A 53 -21.89 -5.43 5.25
N SER A 54 -21.81 -6.27 6.28
CA SER A 54 -22.28 -7.67 6.26
C SER A 54 -23.78 -7.81 6.00
N ASP A 55 -24.56 -6.80 6.40
CA ASP A 55 -26.01 -6.90 6.51
C ASP A 55 -26.76 -6.25 5.34
N SER A 56 -26.04 -5.76 4.32
CA SER A 56 -26.66 -5.01 3.23
C SER A 56 -26.56 -5.67 1.86
N ASP A 57 -27.60 -5.45 1.05
CA ASP A 57 -27.60 -5.83 -0.36
C ASP A 57 -26.48 -5.08 -1.09
N SER A 58 -25.55 -5.83 -1.70
CA SER A 58 -24.42 -5.28 -2.45
C SER A 58 -24.82 -4.32 -3.57
N SER A 59 -26.08 -4.36 -4.03
CA SER A 59 -26.61 -3.41 -5.01
C SER A 59 -26.73 -1.97 -4.48
N LYS A 60 -26.76 -1.79 -3.15
CA LYS A 60 -26.92 -0.49 -2.49
C LYS A 60 -25.60 0.17 -2.12
N GLN A 61 -24.48 -0.54 -2.24
CA GLN A 61 -23.17 -0.02 -1.95
C GLN A 61 -22.54 0.54 -3.22
N SER A 62 -21.92 1.71 -3.14
CA SER A 62 -21.32 2.38 -4.29
C SER A 62 -19.94 2.93 -3.97
N TRP A 63 -19.10 2.96 -4.99
CA TRP A 63 -17.77 3.56 -4.89
C TRP A 63 -17.91 5.08 -4.77
N LYS A 64 -17.27 5.64 -3.75
CA LYS A 64 -17.17 7.06 -3.50
C LYS A 64 -15.82 7.56 -4.01
N ARG A 65 -15.82 8.74 -4.63
CA ARG A 65 -14.58 9.45 -4.96
C ARG A 65 -13.98 10.04 -3.69
N MET A 66 -12.67 9.87 -3.53
CA MET A 66 -11.88 10.43 -2.45
C MET A 66 -10.98 11.56 -3.00
N PRO A 67 -10.30 12.34 -2.16
CA PRO A 67 -9.31 13.30 -2.62
C PRO A 67 -8.31 12.66 -3.58
N GLN A 68 -7.97 13.38 -4.65
CA GLN A 68 -7.01 12.90 -5.64
C GLN A 68 -5.58 13.03 -5.13
N MET A 69 -4.75 12.07 -5.51
CA MET A 69 -3.31 12.07 -5.27
C MET A 69 -2.64 13.22 -6.05
N LYS A 70 -1.44 13.61 -5.62
CA LYS A 70 -0.66 14.69 -6.25
C LYS A 70 -0.13 14.28 -7.63
N GLU A 71 0.28 13.03 -7.76
CA GLU A 71 0.78 12.46 -9.01
C GLU A 71 0.05 11.16 -9.38
N ALA A 72 -0.01 10.90 -10.68
CA ALA A 72 -0.63 9.70 -11.23
C ALA A 72 0.41 8.59 -11.23
N ARG A 73 0.00 7.37 -10.89
CA ARG A 73 0.91 6.23 -10.96
C ARG A 73 0.17 4.89 -10.98
N ILE A 74 0.85 3.91 -11.53
CA ILE A 74 0.48 2.49 -11.59
C ILE A 74 1.45 1.67 -10.75
N LYS A 75 1.09 0.40 -10.47
CA LYS A 75 1.98 -0.58 -9.83
C LYS A 75 2.56 -0.14 -8.48
N ALA A 76 1.89 0.80 -7.83
CA ALA A 76 2.20 1.24 -6.48
C ALA A 76 1.49 0.34 -5.47
N SER A 77 1.77 0.56 -4.19
CA SER A 77 1.15 -0.21 -3.11
C SER A 77 0.57 0.67 -2.02
N LEU A 78 -0.41 0.11 -1.30
CA LEU A 78 -1.12 0.75 -0.22
C LEU A 78 -0.87 0.02 1.10
N VAL A 79 -0.71 0.79 2.17
CA VAL A 79 -0.69 0.27 3.53
C VAL A 79 -1.45 1.22 4.46
N TYR A 80 -2.13 0.67 5.46
CA TYR A 80 -2.95 1.42 6.39
C TYR A 80 -2.45 1.28 7.82
N ASP A 81 -2.17 2.42 8.46
CA ASP A 81 -1.89 2.53 9.88
C ASP A 81 -3.21 2.77 10.63
N SER A 82 -3.72 1.72 11.28
CA SER A 82 -4.97 1.77 12.03
C SER A 82 -4.89 2.61 13.30
N ASN A 83 -3.70 2.86 13.85
CA ASN A 83 -3.57 3.65 15.08
C ASN A 83 -3.66 5.14 14.79
N LYS A 84 -3.11 5.58 13.65
CA LYS A 84 -3.17 6.99 13.21
C LYS A 84 -4.26 7.26 12.17
N GLN A 85 -4.96 6.22 11.71
CA GLN A 85 -5.97 6.31 10.65
C GLN A 85 -5.39 6.89 9.35
N TYR A 86 -4.18 6.47 9.01
CA TYR A 86 -3.43 6.98 7.86
C TYR A 86 -3.28 5.92 6.78
N LEU A 87 -3.61 6.30 5.55
CA LEU A 87 -3.36 5.49 4.36
C LEU A 87 -2.11 6.01 3.66
N TYR A 88 -1.14 5.13 3.42
CA TYR A 88 0.09 5.45 2.72
C TYR A 88 0.08 4.82 1.33
N PHE A 89 0.58 5.57 0.36
CA PHE A 89 0.70 5.17 -1.04
C PHE A 89 2.15 5.32 -1.47
N ILE A 90 2.79 4.19 -1.78
CA ILE A 90 4.25 4.08 -1.87
C ILE A 90 4.63 3.43 -3.21
N GLY A 91 5.69 3.96 -3.82
CA GLY A 91 6.26 3.42 -5.05
C GLY A 91 5.39 3.64 -6.29
N GLY A 92 5.56 2.76 -7.26
CA GLY A 92 4.90 2.73 -8.55
C GLY A 92 5.63 3.50 -9.65
N ASN A 93 4.97 3.62 -10.80
CA ASN A 93 5.50 4.25 -12.00
C ASN A 93 4.50 5.30 -12.54
N ASN A 94 4.97 6.48 -12.91
CA ASN A 94 4.14 7.58 -13.41
C ASN A 94 4.15 7.75 -14.94
N GLY A 95 4.77 6.83 -15.67
CA GLY A 95 4.92 6.86 -17.13
C GLY A 95 6.23 7.49 -17.59
N PHE A 96 6.92 8.22 -16.70
CA PHE A 96 8.25 8.77 -16.93
C PHE A 96 9.34 7.99 -16.18
N GLY A 97 8.98 7.23 -15.16
CA GLY A 97 9.90 6.39 -14.38
C GLY A 97 9.30 5.98 -13.04
N SER A 98 10.15 5.35 -12.23
CA SER A 98 9.87 5.03 -10.83
C SER A 98 9.52 6.29 -10.03
N VAL A 99 8.58 6.14 -9.11
CA VAL A 99 8.12 7.21 -8.22
C VAL A 99 8.52 6.91 -6.79
N ARG A 100 9.51 7.67 -6.29
CA ARG A 100 9.96 7.58 -4.89
C ARG A 100 9.11 8.38 -3.91
N GLY A 101 8.34 9.35 -4.41
CA GLY A 101 7.46 10.19 -3.60
C GLY A 101 6.42 9.37 -2.86
N VAL A 102 6.45 9.40 -1.52
CA VAL A 102 5.43 8.79 -0.68
C VAL A 102 4.31 9.78 -0.41
N GLN A 103 3.08 9.29 -0.49
CA GLN A 103 1.90 10.09 -0.21
C GLN A 103 1.10 9.48 0.94
N ARG A 104 0.53 10.33 1.79
CA ARG A 104 -0.33 9.94 2.90
C ARG A 104 -1.68 10.64 2.84
N LEU A 105 -2.74 9.92 3.16
CA LEU A 105 -4.09 10.45 3.35
C LEU A 105 -4.55 10.21 4.80
N ASP A 106 -4.99 11.28 5.46
CA ASP A 106 -5.74 11.20 6.71
C ASP A 106 -7.17 10.71 6.42
N MET A 107 -7.48 9.48 6.84
CA MET A 107 -8.76 8.83 6.55
C MET A 107 -9.89 9.33 7.44
N GLU A 108 -9.60 9.97 8.58
CA GLU A 108 -10.63 10.61 9.41
C GLU A 108 -11.03 11.95 8.83
N LYS A 109 -10.04 12.78 8.46
CA LYS A 109 -10.31 14.12 7.94
C LYS A 109 -10.68 14.13 6.46
N CYS A 110 -10.20 13.14 5.69
CA CYS A 110 -10.50 12.97 4.27
C CYS A 110 -10.28 14.24 3.41
N GLN A 111 -9.27 15.06 3.71
CA GLN A 111 -9.13 16.38 3.07
C GLN A 111 -8.25 16.36 1.81
N LYS A 112 -7.02 15.87 1.92
CA LYS A 112 -6.02 15.91 0.84
C LYS A 112 -4.90 14.91 1.09
N TRP A 113 -4.27 14.48 0.00
CA TRP A 113 -3.00 13.77 0.07
C TRP A 113 -1.86 14.73 0.43
N GLU A 114 -0.99 14.27 1.32
CA GLU A 114 0.22 14.96 1.78
C GLU A 114 1.44 14.22 1.23
N LEU A 115 2.46 14.98 0.80
CA LEU A 115 3.75 14.42 0.40
C LEU A 115 4.60 14.20 1.64
N LEU A 116 5.26 13.05 1.70
CA LEU A 116 6.19 12.65 2.74
C LEU A 116 7.61 12.53 2.16
N GLN A 117 8.56 12.17 3.02
CA GLN A 117 9.92 11.88 2.57
C GLN A 117 9.93 10.75 1.54
N GLU A 118 10.69 10.94 0.46
CA GLU A 118 10.83 9.95 -0.62
C GLU A 118 11.55 8.68 -0.12
N THR A 119 11.15 7.51 -0.63
CA THR A 119 11.86 6.22 -0.44
C THR A 119 13.35 6.37 -0.74
N LEU A 120 14.24 5.56 -0.18
CA LEU A 120 15.69 5.64 -0.48
C LEU A 120 16.00 5.03 -1.86
N TYR A 121 15.20 4.04 -2.24
CA TYR A 121 15.32 3.30 -3.48
C TYR A 121 14.06 3.39 -4.35
N ASP A 122 14.20 2.98 -5.60
CA ASP A 122 13.09 2.87 -6.55
C ASP A 122 12.25 1.63 -6.24
N HIS A 123 10.93 1.74 -6.41
CA HIS A 123 9.94 0.73 -6.01
C HIS A 123 8.76 0.72 -6.98
N ASP A 124 8.97 0.38 -8.25
CA ASP A 124 8.05 0.70 -9.35
C ASP A 124 7.25 -0.47 -9.95
N ASP A 125 7.38 -1.67 -9.39
CA ASP A 125 6.66 -2.87 -9.84
C ASP A 125 6.06 -3.65 -8.66
N TYR A 126 4.97 -3.11 -8.10
CA TYR A 126 4.21 -3.70 -7.00
C TYR A 126 5.04 -3.95 -5.74
N PRO A 127 5.64 -2.91 -5.13
CA PRO A 127 6.46 -3.10 -3.94
C PRO A 127 5.62 -3.71 -2.82
N TYR A 128 6.21 -4.61 -2.05
CA TYR A 128 5.57 -5.13 -0.87
C TYR A 128 5.69 -4.11 0.26
N VAL A 129 4.57 -3.82 0.92
CA VAL A 129 4.49 -2.79 1.96
C VAL A 129 3.73 -3.32 3.16
N TRP A 130 4.22 -3.00 4.37
CA TRP A 130 3.59 -3.47 5.61
C TRP A 130 3.82 -2.51 6.78
N ILE A 131 2.94 -2.57 7.78
CA ILE A 131 3.20 -1.98 9.09
C ILE A 131 3.94 -3.02 9.92
N ASP A 132 5.15 -2.70 10.41
CA ASP A 132 5.98 -3.65 11.18
C ASP A 132 5.29 -4.11 12.46
N SER A 133 4.77 -3.15 13.22
CA SER A 133 3.82 -3.38 14.29
C SER A 133 2.97 -2.12 14.50
N PRO A 134 1.70 -2.25 14.97
CA PRO A 134 0.82 -1.09 15.11
C PRO A 134 1.43 0.02 15.97
N GLN A 135 2.22 -0.32 17.01
CA GLN A 135 2.81 0.66 17.93
C GLN A 135 4.16 1.22 17.47
N SER A 136 4.86 0.56 16.53
CA SER A 136 6.20 0.98 16.10
C SER A 136 6.19 2.32 15.36
N GLY A 137 5.11 2.60 14.60
CA GLY A 137 5.11 3.67 13.62
C GLY A 137 6.02 3.42 12.41
N LEU A 138 6.55 2.21 12.26
CA LEU A 138 7.43 1.82 11.16
C LEU A 138 6.64 1.17 10.02
N ILE A 139 6.96 1.59 8.80
CA ILE A 139 6.39 1.04 7.56
C ILE A 139 7.52 0.44 6.75
N GLY A 140 7.50 -0.87 6.56
CA GLY A 140 8.47 -1.57 5.72
C GLY A 140 8.06 -1.54 4.26
N VAL A 141 9.06 -1.41 3.38
CA VAL A 141 8.93 -1.46 1.91
C VAL A 141 10.03 -2.35 1.36
N CYS A 142 9.69 -3.21 0.40
CA CYS A 142 10.68 -3.94 -0.38
C CYS A 142 10.19 -4.25 -1.80
N GLY A 143 11.13 -4.59 -2.68
CA GLY A 143 10.86 -5.04 -4.05
C GLY A 143 11.13 -3.97 -5.10
N HIS A 144 11.92 -4.35 -6.10
CA HIS A 144 12.28 -3.57 -7.28
C HIS A 144 12.93 -4.50 -8.31
N ASP A 145 12.79 -4.20 -9.60
CA ASP A 145 13.25 -5.06 -10.71
C ASP A 145 14.78 -5.30 -10.72
N LYS A 146 15.54 -4.34 -10.20
CA LYS A 146 17.02 -4.35 -10.20
C LYS A 146 17.64 -4.50 -8.81
N GLN A 147 16.84 -4.56 -7.74
CA GLN A 147 17.35 -4.53 -6.36
C GLN A 147 16.66 -5.59 -5.48
N PHE A 148 16.79 -6.86 -5.87
CA PHE A 148 16.40 -7.98 -5.03
C PHE A 148 17.14 -7.89 -3.69
N GLY A 149 16.41 -7.60 -2.62
CA GLY A 149 16.92 -7.58 -1.26
C GLY A 149 17.03 -6.21 -0.60
N CYS A 150 16.57 -5.10 -1.20
CA CYS A 150 16.42 -3.84 -0.46
C CYS A 150 15.14 -3.89 0.41
N VAL A 151 15.32 -3.85 1.73
CA VAL A 151 14.25 -3.48 2.65
C VAL A 151 14.59 -2.09 3.18
N GLU A 152 13.61 -1.22 3.23
CA GLU A 152 13.73 0.06 3.90
C GLU A 152 12.51 0.31 4.78
N TYR A 153 12.71 1.05 5.86
CA TYR A 153 11.67 1.34 6.83
C TYR A 153 11.45 2.83 6.94
N PHE A 154 10.21 3.27 6.75
CA PHE A 154 9.81 4.64 7.03
C PHE A 154 9.33 4.77 8.47
N ASP A 155 9.95 5.65 9.25
CA ASP A 155 9.45 6.04 10.56
C ASP A 155 8.44 7.19 10.42
N SER A 156 7.16 6.86 10.55
CA SER A 156 6.05 7.82 10.44
C SER A 156 5.99 8.85 11.57
N ARG A 157 6.83 8.74 12.61
CA ARG A 157 6.91 9.69 13.73
C ARG A 157 7.92 10.79 13.44
N SER A 158 9.07 10.44 12.87
CA SER A 158 10.10 11.42 12.45
C SER A 158 9.96 11.85 11.00
N ASN A 159 9.17 11.13 10.18
CA ASN A 159 9.09 11.32 8.73
C ASN A 159 10.45 11.10 8.04
N GLU A 160 11.15 10.05 8.44
CA GLU A 160 12.48 9.71 7.92
C GLU A 160 12.54 8.23 7.51
N TRP A 161 13.42 7.92 6.55
CA TRP A 161 13.73 6.55 6.15
C TRP A 161 14.95 6.03 6.89
N LEU A 162 14.82 4.81 7.40
CA LEU A 162 15.87 4.01 7.99
C LEU A 162 16.30 2.97 6.95
N GLU A 163 17.56 3.02 6.55
CA GLU A 163 18.15 2.03 5.67
C GLU A 163 18.33 0.71 6.44
N PHE A 164 17.77 -0.40 5.94
CA PHE A 164 17.89 -1.69 6.61
C PHE A 164 18.13 -2.85 5.64
N VAL A 165 19.41 -3.21 5.50
CA VAL A 165 19.90 -4.53 5.06
C VAL A 165 19.48 -4.93 3.63
N GLN A 166 20.47 -4.83 2.74
CA GLN A 166 20.59 -5.70 1.58
C GLN A 166 20.69 -7.16 2.08
N TYR A 167 19.82 -8.08 1.68
CA TYR A 167 20.02 -9.51 1.96
C TYR A 167 21.47 -9.88 1.59
N PRO A 168 22.22 -10.60 2.45
CA PRO A 168 23.54 -11.07 2.07
C PRO A 168 23.39 -11.96 0.83
N THR A 169 24.05 -11.60 -0.26
CA THR A 169 24.07 -12.32 -1.53
C THR A 169 24.79 -13.68 -1.47
N GLN A 170 24.93 -14.27 -0.28
CA GLN A 170 25.63 -15.54 -0.07
C GLN A 170 24.77 -16.58 0.64
N PRO A 171 24.91 -17.88 0.29
CA PRO A 171 24.16 -18.95 0.91
C PRO A 171 24.46 -19.01 2.41
N HIS A 172 23.42 -18.95 3.23
CA HIS A 172 23.52 -18.94 4.69
C HIS A 172 24.25 -20.17 5.24
N ASP A 173 25.31 -19.93 6.02
CA ASP A 173 25.77 -20.85 7.04
C ASP A 173 24.85 -20.72 8.28
N LYS A 174 24.36 -21.84 8.79
CA LYS A 174 23.14 -21.94 9.64
C LYS A 174 23.30 -21.50 11.10
N THR A 175 24.27 -20.66 11.46
CA THR A 175 24.70 -20.54 12.87
C THR A 175 24.51 -19.18 13.53
N THR A 176 23.89 -18.19 12.90
CA THR A 176 23.76 -16.84 13.52
C THR A 176 22.31 -16.46 13.74
N SER A 177 21.91 -16.40 15.02
CA SER A 177 20.61 -15.91 15.47
C SER A 177 20.53 -14.38 15.30
N GLN A 178 19.73 -13.90 14.35
CA GLN A 178 19.25 -12.51 14.33
C GLN A 178 17.71 -12.50 14.24
N SER A 179 17.08 -12.04 15.32
CA SER A 179 15.68 -12.31 15.67
C SER A 179 14.61 -11.54 14.90
N HIS A 180 14.97 -10.61 14.01
CA HIS A 180 13.99 -9.85 13.22
C HIS A 180 13.92 -10.28 11.75
N ILE A 181 15.02 -10.79 11.18
CA ILE A 181 15.08 -11.24 9.78
C ILE A 181 14.44 -12.62 9.59
N VAL A 182 14.57 -13.51 10.58
CA VAL A 182 13.99 -14.87 10.54
C VAL A 182 12.47 -14.82 10.38
N LYS A 183 11.80 -13.82 10.97
CA LYS A 183 10.34 -13.67 10.88
C LYS A 183 9.82 -13.41 9.48
N MET A 184 10.59 -12.82 8.54
CA MET A 184 10.13 -12.67 7.16
C MET A 184 10.16 -14.00 6.39
N CYS A 185 11.13 -14.89 6.66
CA CYS A 185 11.22 -16.18 5.97
C CYS A 185 10.13 -17.16 6.40
N ASP A 186 9.63 -17.05 7.64
CA ASP A 186 8.54 -17.89 8.16
C ASP A 186 7.16 -17.59 7.53
N TRP A 187 7.04 -16.53 6.71
CA TRP A 187 5.78 -16.16 6.03
C TRP A 187 5.71 -16.67 4.58
N PHE A 188 6.80 -17.25 4.06
CA PHE A 188 6.91 -17.71 2.67
C PHE A 188 6.93 -19.26 2.52
N PHE A 189 6.66 -20.02 3.58
CA PHE A 189 6.54 -21.50 3.55
C PHE A 189 5.33 -22.01 4.32
#